data_AF-A0A3M1QMJ6-F1
#
_entry.id   AF-A0A3M1QMJ6-F1
#
_cell.length_a   1.000
_cell.length_b   1.000
_cell.length_c   1.000
_cell.angle_alpha   90.00
_cell.angle_beta   90.00
_cell.angle_gamma   90.00
#
_symmetry.space_group_name_H-M   'P 1'
#
loop_
_entity.id
_entity.type
_entity.pdbx_description
1 polymer ?
#
loop_
_entity_poly.entity_id
_entity_poly.type
_entity_poly.pdbx_seq_one_letter_code
_entity_poly.pdbx_strand_id
1 'polypeptide(L)'
;MSLSYARFVLILLILLIFAIASAQNPQPGADGVGDPLFPELGNGGYDIQHYALDLTWDDETAVLTGVATIDAIATQDLSRFNLDLRDMTVKSVIVNDETAEFAQQSPELIITPANFLPKAAPFTVVVHYQGVPNALIAGFEGWITTRDGVFTANEPRGAATWYPANDHPTDKATFSFRITVPEPFIAAANGLLQETIDNGATTTFVWEARDPMATYLAAVYIGDFVVQTATGPDGLPIRNYFPPDDADRFAKEAAVTSAMIEFFAERFGAYPFEAYGIVVVDGFSGALENQTLSVFSTSFVREAVIAHELAHQWFGNNVSPATWEDIWLNEGFATFAEDLWLEHAGNPQRHLPSYDAVRTLPPPGTPGQRIFNSSVYLRGGWTLQALRVRVGDDVFFEILRTYHERFAGGVASTADFIAVAEAISGENLRAFFQGWLYDDEPPPVPELGLGLE
;
A
#
# COMPACT_ATOMS: atom_id res chain seq x y z
N MET A 1 -57.96 -35.53 36.63
CA MET A 1 -57.61 -35.71 35.21
C MET A 1 -58.17 -34.55 34.41
N SER A 2 -57.36 -33.56 34.04
CA SER A 2 -57.64 -32.80 32.82
C SER A 2 -56.36 -32.80 31.99
N LEU A 3 -56.49 -33.32 30.78
CA LEU A 3 -55.45 -33.57 29.77
C LEU A 3 -54.71 -32.29 29.29
N SER A 4 -54.86 -31.16 29.98
CA SER A 4 -54.46 -29.83 29.50
C SER A 4 -53.10 -29.35 30.03
N TYR A 5 -52.62 -29.87 31.16
CA TYR A 5 -51.30 -29.48 31.70
C TYR A 5 -50.13 -30.26 31.07
N ALA A 6 -50.39 -31.51 30.64
CA ALA A 6 -49.37 -32.35 30.03
C ALA A 6 -49.00 -31.92 28.60
N ARG A 7 -49.88 -31.21 27.88
CA ARG A 7 -49.60 -30.70 26.52
C ARG A 7 -48.79 -29.41 26.52
N PHE A 8 -48.91 -28.56 27.54
CA PHE A 8 -48.16 -27.31 27.62
C PHE A 8 -46.70 -27.51 28.06
N VAL A 9 -46.45 -28.48 28.95
CA VAL A 9 -45.07 -28.84 29.36
C VAL A 9 -44.33 -29.60 28.25
N LEU A 10 -45.04 -30.42 27.45
CA LEU A 10 -44.41 -31.12 26.32
C LEU A 10 -44.10 -30.19 25.13
N ILE A 11 -44.90 -29.15 24.90
CA ILE A 11 -44.62 -28.14 23.86
C ILE A 11 -43.48 -27.21 24.27
N LEU A 12 -43.34 -26.87 25.56
CA LEU A 12 -42.15 -26.12 26.04
C LEU A 12 -40.87 -26.98 26.04
N LEU A 13 -40.96 -28.29 26.28
CA LEU A 13 -39.80 -29.19 26.16
C LEU A 13 -39.43 -29.52 24.70
N ILE A 14 -40.38 -29.47 23.76
CA ILE A 14 -40.09 -29.61 22.32
C ILE A 14 -39.59 -28.29 21.71
N LEU A 15 -39.96 -27.14 22.26
CA LEU A 15 -39.41 -25.82 21.87
C LEU A 15 -38.05 -25.50 22.52
N LEU A 16 -37.64 -26.22 23.58
CA LEU A 16 -36.29 -26.12 24.15
C LEU A 16 -35.23 -26.98 23.43
N ILE A 17 -35.60 -27.74 22.39
CA ILE A 17 -34.70 -28.65 21.65
C ILE A 17 -34.25 -28.06 20.28
N PHE A 18 -34.73 -26.89 19.87
CA PHE A 18 -34.34 -26.28 18.58
C PHE A 18 -33.84 -24.84 18.68
N ALA A 19 -32.99 -24.59 19.68
CA ALA A 19 -32.00 -23.52 19.62
C ALA A 19 -30.69 -23.99 20.29
N ILE A 20 -30.24 -25.20 19.92
CA ILE A 20 -28.79 -25.39 19.86
C ILE A 20 -28.39 -24.51 18.69
N ALA A 21 -27.95 -23.28 18.97
CA ALA A 21 -27.06 -22.62 18.04
C ALA A 21 -25.95 -23.65 17.80
N SER A 22 -25.91 -24.25 16.62
CA SER A 22 -24.78 -25.09 16.24
C SER A 22 -23.57 -24.19 16.45
N ALA A 23 -22.80 -24.43 17.51
CA ALA A 23 -21.48 -23.86 17.64
C ALA A 23 -20.78 -24.28 16.35
N GLN A 24 -20.59 -23.34 15.43
CA GLN A 24 -19.84 -23.64 14.22
C GLN A 24 -18.47 -24.06 14.73
N ASN A 25 -18.00 -25.23 14.29
CA ASN A 25 -16.64 -25.62 14.62
C ASN A 25 -15.71 -24.52 14.12
N PRO A 26 -14.68 -24.13 14.89
CA PRO A 26 -13.67 -23.19 14.41
C PRO A 26 -13.17 -23.62 13.02
N GLN A 27 -13.07 -22.66 12.10
CA GLN A 27 -12.68 -22.89 10.71
C GLN A 27 -11.33 -22.24 10.41
N PRO A 28 -10.55 -22.80 9.48
CA PRO A 28 -9.34 -22.13 9.01
C PRO A 28 -9.71 -20.81 8.32
N GLY A 29 -8.79 -19.85 8.38
CA GLY A 29 -8.79 -18.68 7.53
C GLY A 29 -8.64 -19.07 6.05
N ALA A 30 -8.93 -18.13 5.16
CA ALA A 30 -8.69 -18.32 3.73
C ALA A 30 -7.20 -18.13 3.44
N ASP A 31 -6.64 -18.97 2.57
CA ASP A 31 -5.24 -18.92 2.10
C ASP A 31 -5.03 -17.83 1.01
N GLY A 32 -5.82 -16.75 1.05
CA GLY A 32 -5.95 -15.77 -0.03
C GLY A 32 -7.15 -14.84 0.21
N VAL A 33 -7.01 -13.54 -0.09
CA VAL A 33 -8.17 -12.61 -0.03
C VAL A 33 -9.13 -12.76 -1.22
N GLY A 34 -8.71 -13.48 -2.27
CA GLY A 34 -9.51 -13.72 -3.46
C GLY A 34 -9.45 -12.58 -4.49
N ASP A 35 -8.33 -11.86 -4.56
CA ASP A 35 -8.08 -10.88 -5.61
C ASP A 35 -8.17 -11.53 -7.02
N PRO A 36 -8.82 -10.89 -8.01
CA PRO A 36 -8.99 -11.49 -9.34
C PRO A 36 -7.69 -11.76 -10.10
N LEU A 37 -6.65 -10.95 -9.89
CA LEU A 37 -5.36 -11.07 -10.57
C LEU A 37 -4.37 -11.88 -9.75
N PHE A 38 -4.47 -11.81 -8.42
CA PHE A 38 -3.57 -12.47 -7.48
C PHE A 38 -4.34 -13.18 -6.35
N PRO A 39 -5.06 -14.27 -6.64
CA PRO A 39 -6.00 -14.88 -5.70
C PRO A 39 -5.36 -15.45 -4.42
N GLU A 40 -4.05 -15.73 -4.45
CA GLU A 40 -3.25 -16.25 -3.35
C GLU A 40 -2.55 -15.14 -2.54
N LEU A 41 -2.75 -13.85 -2.86
CA LEU A 41 -2.20 -12.77 -2.02
C LEU A 41 -3.10 -12.50 -0.83
N GLY A 42 -2.45 -12.17 0.29
CA GLY A 42 -3.12 -11.94 1.55
C GLY A 42 -3.86 -13.17 2.04
N ASN A 43 -4.63 -12.99 3.11
CA ASN A 43 -5.10 -14.06 3.96
C ASN A 43 -6.40 -13.61 4.66
N GLY A 44 -7.29 -14.58 4.89
CA GLY A 44 -8.61 -14.32 5.45
C GLY A 44 -8.78 -14.83 6.89
N GLY A 45 -9.85 -14.38 7.54
CA GLY A 45 -10.25 -14.85 8.87
C GLY A 45 -9.73 -14.00 10.04
N TYR A 46 -8.94 -12.98 9.75
CA TYR A 46 -8.47 -11.97 10.70
C TYR A 46 -8.26 -10.61 9.99
N ASP A 47 -7.97 -9.58 10.78
CA ASP A 47 -7.73 -8.19 10.36
C ASP A 47 -6.55 -7.66 11.19
N ILE A 48 -5.44 -7.29 10.55
CA ILE A 48 -4.22 -6.85 11.26
C ILE A 48 -4.33 -5.38 11.63
N GLN A 49 -4.06 -5.09 12.91
CA GLN A 49 -4.13 -3.75 13.45
C GLN A 49 -2.74 -3.08 13.51
N HIS A 50 -1.71 -3.86 13.82
CA HIS A 50 -0.34 -3.36 13.99
C HIS A 50 0.72 -4.41 13.66
N TYR A 51 1.80 -3.97 13.02
CA TYR A 51 3.06 -4.70 12.90
C TYR A 51 4.15 -3.99 13.70
N ALA A 52 4.80 -4.70 14.61
CA ALA A 52 6.06 -4.30 15.22
C ALA A 52 7.19 -5.18 14.69
N LEU A 53 8.09 -4.60 13.90
CA LEU A 53 9.18 -5.29 13.22
C LEU A 53 10.52 -4.95 13.88
N ASP A 54 11.09 -5.89 14.63
CA ASP A 54 12.46 -5.83 15.12
C ASP A 54 13.39 -6.56 14.15
N LEU A 55 14.27 -5.81 13.51
CA LEU A 55 15.09 -6.25 12.38
C LEU A 55 16.56 -5.99 12.69
N THR A 56 17.39 -7.00 12.49
CA THR A 56 18.85 -6.87 12.51
C THR A 56 19.40 -7.34 11.18
N TRP A 57 20.10 -6.46 10.47
CA TRP A 57 20.75 -6.77 9.21
C TRP A 57 22.27 -6.83 9.39
N ASP A 58 22.87 -7.88 8.85
CA ASP A 58 24.30 -8.14 8.88
C ASP A 58 24.86 -7.95 7.46
N ASP A 59 25.79 -7.02 7.29
CA ASP A 59 26.34 -6.62 5.99
C ASP A 59 27.36 -7.63 5.44
N GLU A 60 28.09 -8.33 6.31
CA GLU A 60 29.07 -9.36 5.90
C GLU A 60 28.38 -10.61 5.32
N THR A 61 27.26 -11.03 5.91
CA THR A 61 26.54 -12.25 5.55
C THR A 61 25.27 -12.01 4.74
N ALA A 62 24.82 -10.75 4.64
CA ALA A 62 23.53 -10.33 4.11
C ALA A 62 22.32 -10.96 4.82
N VAL A 63 22.52 -11.52 6.02
CA VAL A 63 21.44 -12.14 6.81
C VAL A 63 20.57 -11.06 7.43
N LEU A 64 19.26 -11.18 7.25
CA LEU A 64 18.25 -10.48 8.02
C LEU A 64 17.72 -11.41 9.11
N THR A 65 17.83 -10.98 10.36
CA THR A 65 17.15 -11.62 11.50
C THR A 65 15.98 -10.74 11.91
N GLY A 66 14.80 -11.34 12.06
CA GLY A 66 13.57 -10.61 12.35
C GLY A 66 12.75 -11.22 13.48
N VAL A 67 12.11 -10.34 14.24
CA VAL A 67 10.99 -10.66 15.12
C VAL A 67 9.82 -9.78 14.71
N ALA A 68 8.78 -10.38 14.15
CA ALA A 68 7.54 -9.69 13.84
C ALA A 68 6.53 -9.98 14.95
N THR A 69 6.09 -8.93 15.65
CA THR A 69 4.95 -8.98 16.57
C THR A 69 3.76 -8.34 15.88
N ILE A 70 2.68 -9.10 15.71
CA ILE A 70 1.52 -8.73 14.91
C ILE A 70 0.30 -8.76 15.80
N ASP A 71 -0.37 -7.62 15.94
CA ASP A 71 -1.65 -7.53 16.65
C ASP A 71 -2.79 -7.59 15.63
N ALA A 72 -3.74 -8.48 15.85
CA ALA A 72 -4.84 -8.73 14.93
C ALA A 72 -6.16 -9.00 15.65
N ILE A 73 -7.26 -8.89 14.92
CA ILE A 73 -8.62 -9.23 15.39
C ILE A 73 -9.14 -10.39 14.53
N ALA A 74 -9.58 -11.47 15.15
CA ALA A 74 -10.18 -12.57 14.41
C ALA A 74 -11.56 -12.16 13.86
N THR A 75 -11.83 -12.40 12.57
CA THR A 75 -13.12 -12.06 11.94
C THR A 75 -14.11 -13.24 11.94
N GLN A 76 -13.62 -14.41 12.34
CA GLN A 76 -14.36 -15.67 12.53
C GLN A 76 -13.80 -16.47 13.71
N ASP A 77 -14.46 -17.57 14.10
CA ASP A 77 -13.85 -18.55 14.99
C ASP A 77 -12.73 -19.27 14.22
N LEU A 78 -11.49 -18.89 14.48
CA LEU A 78 -10.32 -19.15 13.65
C LEU A 78 -9.50 -20.30 14.23
N SER A 79 -9.54 -21.46 13.56
CA SER A 79 -8.77 -22.64 13.99
C SER A 79 -7.31 -22.62 13.52
N ARG A 80 -7.03 -21.85 12.48
CA ARG A 80 -5.75 -21.76 11.76
C ARG A 80 -5.79 -20.51 10.88
N PHE A 81 -4.66 -19.88 10.64
CA PHE A 81 -4.52 -18.76 9.71
C PHE A 81 -3.13 -18.81 9.08
N ASN A 82 -2.87 -17.97 8.07
CA ASN A 82 -1.56 -17.91 7.46
C ASN A 82 -1.06 -16.47 7.35
N LEU A 83 0.23 -16.32 7.05
CA LEU A 83 0.90 -15.07 6.70
C LEU A 83 1.80 -15.36 5.50
N ASP A 84 1.99 -14.39 4.62
CA ASP A 84 2.92 -14.49 3.50
C ASP A 84 4.37 -14.24 3.95
N LEU A 85 5.25 -15.22 3.77
CA LEU A 85 6.68 -15.11 4.04
C LEU A 85 7.51 -16.02 3.11
N ARG A 86 8.39 -15.39 2.31
CA ARG A 86 9.19 -16.04 1.27
C ARG A 86 10.66 -16.08 1.65
N ASP A 87 11.32 -17.18 1.31
CA ASP A 87 12.79 -17.37 1.40
C ASP A 87 13.43 -17.11 2.77
N MET A 88 12.61 -16.98 3.82
CA MET A 88 13.03 -16.86 5.21
C MET A 88 12.76 -18.16 5.97
N THR A 89 13.62 -18.48 6.93
CA THR A 89 13.43 -19.64 7.82
C THR A 89 12.76 -19.20 9.12
N VAL A 90 11.54 -19.66 9.36
CA VAL A 90 10.84 -19.44 10.65
C VAL A 90 11.42 -20.37 11.71
N LYS A 91 11.72 -19.81 12.88
CA LYS A 91 12.32 -20.49 14.03
C LYS A 91 11.28 -20.85 15.08
N SER A 92 10.33 -19.96 15.33
CA SER A 92 9.22 -20.19 16.24
C SER A 92 8.06 -19.24 15.93
N VAL A 93 6.86 -19.68 16.29
CA VAL A 93 5.64 -18.88 16.26
C VAL A 93 4.96 -18.99 17.63
N ILE A 94 4.58 -17.86 18.20
CA ILE A 94 3.84 -17.75 19.46
C ILE A 94 2.54 -17.03 19.16
N VAL A 95 1.41 -17.55 19.65
CA VAL A 95 0.10 -16.90 19.56
C VAL A 95 -0.47 -16.77 20.98
N ASN A 96 -0.75 -15.54 21.41
CA ASN A 96 -1.25 -15.23 22.77
C ASN A 96 -0.40 -15.87 23.89
N ASP A 97 0.91 -15.67 23.85
CA ASP A 97 1.90 -16.22 24.79
C ASP A 97 2.02 -17.76 24.81
N GLU A 98 1.31 -18.48 23.94
CA GLU A 98 1.40 -19.94 23.77
C GLU A 98 2.12 -20.31 22.47
N THR A 99 2.99 -21.31 22.51
CA THR A 99 3.63 -21.84 21.29
C THR A 99 2.58 -22.35 20.31
N ALA A 100 2.65 -21.91 19.06
CA ALA A 100 1.80 -22.40 17.98
C ALA A 100 2.55 -23.42 17.11
N GLU A 101 1.81 -24.38 16.53
CA GLU A 101 2.35 -25.21 15.46
C GLU A 101 2.40 -24.38 14.16
N PHE A 102 3.43 -24.59 13.35
CA PHE A 102 3.54 -23.92 12.06
C PHE A 102 4.13 -24.82 10.96
N ALA A 103 3.78 -24.50 9.72
CA ALA A 103 4.34 -25.10 8.52
C ALA A 103 4.60 -24.00 7.47
N GLN A 104 5.74 -24.09 6.77
CA GLN A 104 6.05 -23.19 5.66
C GLN A 104 5.78 -23.89 4.32
N GLN A 105 4.90 -23.31 3.52
CA GLN A 105 4.55 -23.70 2.15
C GLN A 105 4.57 -22.46 1.27
N SER A 106 5.77 -21.97 0.94
CA SER A 106 6.01 -20.66 0.28
C SER A 106 4.97 -20.32 -0.80
N PRO A 107 4.32 -19.13 -0.73
CA PRO A 107 4.58 -18.06 0.24
C PRO A 107 4.03 -18.29 1.65
N GLU A 108 3.19 -19.30 1.88
CA GLU A 108 2.40 -19.41 3.10
C GLU A 108 3.21 -19.83 4.33
N LEU A 109 3.11 -19.07 5.41
CA LEU A 109 3.39 -19.48 6.78
C LEU A 109 2.07 -19.85 7.46
N ILE A 110 1.76 -21.14 7.47
CA ILE A 110 0.53 -21.68 8.04
C ILE A 110 0.70 -21.83 9.56
N ILE A 111 -0.17 -21.20 10.34
CA ILE A 111 -0.09 -21.12 11.81
C ILE A 111 -1.34 -21.73 12.45
N THR A 112 -1.12 -22.75 13.30
CA THR A 112 -2.18 -23.39 14.08
C THR A 112 -2.00 -23.05 15.56
N PRO A 113 -2.82 -22.16 16.13
CA PRO A 113 -2.73 -21.80 17.54
C PRO A 113 -3.13 -22.97 18.45
N ALA A 114 -2.62 -23.00 19.69
CA ALA A 114 -2.92 -24.06 20.65
C ALA A 114 -4.42 -24.15 21.00
N ASN A 115 -5.07 -22.99 21.03
CA ASN A 115 -6.51 -22.82 21.17
C ASN A 115 -7.03 -22.02 19.97
N PHE A 116 -8.22 -22.35 19.46
CA PHE A 116 -8.84 -21.54 18.41
C PHE A 116 -9.04 -20.10 18.90
N LEU A 117 -8.97 -19.15 17.97
CA LEU A 117 -9.17 -17.73 18.26
C LEU A 117 -10.65 -17.39 18.03
N PRO A 118 -11.41 -16.98 19.07
CA PRO A 118 -12.83 -16.69 18.91
C PRO A 118 -13.06 -15.48 18.00
N LYS A 119 -14.18 -15.47 17.28
CA LYS A 119 -14.60 -14.30 16.49
C LYS A 119 -14.61 -13.02 17.33
N ALA A 120 -14.09 -11.95 16.76
CA ALA A 120 -13.92 -10.62 17.35
C ALA A 120 -12.96 -10.56 18.56
N ALA A 121 -12.24 -11.65 18.86
CA ALA A 121 -11.19 -11.61 19.87
C ALA A 121 -9.91 -10.99 19.28
N PRO A 122 -9.24 -10.08 20.01
CA PRO A 122 -7.88 -9.69 19.66
C PRO A 122 -6.92 -10.86 19.94
N PHE A 123 -5.85 -10.93 19.16
CA PHE A 123 -4.76 -11.86 19.38
C PHE A 123 -3.44 -11.26 18.90
N THR A 124 -2.34 -11.72 19.49
CA THR A 124 -0.99 -11.33 19.10
C THR A 124 -0.24 -12.55 18.58
N VAL A 125 0.47 -12.36 17.47
CA VAL A 125 1.35 -13.36 16.84
C VAL A 125 2.78 -12.86 16.92
N VAL A 126 3.70 -13.67 17.44
CA VAL A 126 5.14 -13.37 17.41
C VAL A 126 5.83 -14.41 16.54
N VAL A 127 6.43 -13.95 15.45
CA VAL A 127 7.19 -14.79 14.51
C VAL A 127 8.67 -14.46 14.62
N HIS A 128 9.47 -15.44 15.02
CA HIS A 128 10.94 -15.33 14.97
C HIS A 128 11.43 -15.98 13.68
N TYR A 129 12.21 -15.25 12.88
CA TYR A 129 12.68 -15.72 11.59
C TYR A 129 14.06 -15.16 11.24
N GLN A 130 14.74 -15.81 10.31
CA GLN A 130 15.99 -15.30 9.75
C GLN A 130 16.24 -15.91 8.36
N GLY A 131 17.06 -15.25 7.57
CA GLY A 131 17.43 -15.72 6.23
C GLY A 131 18.22 -14.67 5.48
N VAL A 132 18.58 -14.98 4.25
CA VAL A 132 19.07 -13.98 3.29
C VAL A 132 17.88 -13.70 2.37
N PRO A 133 17.19 -12.55 2.53
CA PRO A 133 16.04 -12.21 1.70
C PRO A 133 16.45 -12.14 0.22
N ASN A 134 15.53 -12.50 -0.67
CA ASN A 134 15.72 -12.39 -2.11
C ASN A 134 14.60 -11.57 -2.74
N ALA A 135 14.96 -10.70 -3.68
CA ALA A 135 14.01 -9.99 -4.51
C ALA A 135 13.20 -10.97 -5.36
N LEU A 136 11.90 -10.72 -5.51
CA LEU A 136 11.06 -11.42 -6.48
C LEU A 136 11.45 -11.06 -7.91
N ILE A 137 11.74 -9.78 -8.13
CA ILE A 137 12.26 -9.25 -9.38
C ILE A 137 13.47 -8.38 -9.03
N ALA A 138 14.66 -8.81 -9.46
CA ALA A 138 15.91 -8.12 -9.16
C ALA A 138 15.84 -6.63 -9.58
N GLY A 139 16.09 -5.74 -8.62
CA GLY A 139 16.09 -4.28 -8.84
C GLY A 139 14.70 -3.67 -9.05
N PHE A 140 13.61 -4.40 -8.75
CA PHE A 140 12.24 -3.92 -8.95
C PHE A 140 11.25 -4.34 -7.85
N GLU A 141 11.27 -5.57 -7.35
CA GLU A 141 10.25 -6.11 -6.43
C GLU A 141 10.86 -6.97 -5.31
N GLY A 142 10.58 -6.65 -4.05
CA GLY A 142 11.01 -7.30 -2.81
C GLY A 142 12.11 -6.56 -2.05
N TRP A 143 12.87 -7.31 -1.26
CA TRP A 143 14.10 -6.88 -0.59
C TRP A 143 15.29 -6.97 -1.53
N ILE A 144 15.93 -5.84 -1.79
CA ILE A 144 17.05 -5.73 -2.72
C ILE A 144 18.31 -5.31 -1.97
N THR A 145 19.23 -6.26 -1.80
CA THR A 145 20.60 -5.99 -1.35
C THR A 145 21.41 -5.40 -2.49
N THR A 146 22.04 -4.26 -2.24
CA THR A 146 22.93 -3.56 -3.18
C THR A 146 24.38 -3.69 -2.70
N ARG A 147 25.32 -3.09 -3.44
CA ARG A 147 26.72 -3.02 -3.01
C ARG A 147 26.89 -2.25 -1.69
N ASP A 148 26.07 -1.21 -1.48
CA ASP A 148 26.25 -0.22 -0.42
C ASP A 148 25.07 -0.17 0.56
N GLY A 149 24.29 -1.26 0.66
CA GLY A 149 23.18 -1.36 1.60
C GLY A 149 21.98 -2.11 1.04
N VAL A 150 20.78 -1.70 1.43
CA VAL A 150 19.50 -2.36 1.11
C VAL A 150 18.45 -1.33 0.77
N PHE A 151 17.58 -1.66 -0.19
CA PHE A 151 16.28 -1.01 -0.32
C PHE A 151 15.17 -2.04 -0.50
N THR A 152 13.96 -1.66 -0.14
CA THR A 152 12.75 -2.44 -0.40
C THR A 152 11.87 -1.75 -1.44
N ALA A 153 11.34 -2.51 -2.39
CA ALA A 153 10.34 -2.05 -3.34
C ALA A 153 9.27 -3.15 -3.42
N ASN A 154 8.13 -3.01 -2.75
CA ASN A 154 7.30 -4.18 -2.45
C ASN A 154 6.04 -4.29 -3.31
N GLU A 155 5.76 -3.38 -4.24
CA GLU A 155 4.52 -3.47 -5.03
C GLU A 155 4.63 -4.52 -6.16
N PRO A 156 3.66 -5.43 -6.31
CA PRO A 156 2.42 -5.58 -5.53
C PRO A 156 2.53 -6.54 -4.32
N ARG A 157 3.59 -7.34 -4.21
CA ARG A 157 3.66 -8.52 -3.31
C ARG A 157 5.06 -8.86 -2.77
N GLY A 158 5.94 -7.87 -2.79
CA GLY A 158 7.33 -8.01 -2.35
C GLY A 158 7.49 -7.91 -0.83
N ALA A 159 6.45 -7.55 -0.09
CA ALA A 159 6.54 -7.38 1.36
C ALA A 159 6.92 -8.71 2.04
N ALA A 160 6.32 -9.79 1.56
CA ALA A 160 6.58 -11.15 2.01
C ALA A 160 8.04 -11.60 1.86
N THR A 161 8.92 -10.89 1.13
CA THR A 161 10.33 -11.29 1.03
C THR A 161 11.14 -11.01 2.29
N TRP A 162 10.66 -10.14 3.19
CA TRP A 162 11.46 -9.70 4.35
C TRP A 162 10.70 -9.62 5.68
N TYR A 163 9.37 -9.69 5.68
CA TYR A 163 8.57 -9.85 6.89
C TYR A 163 7.30 -10.66 6.63
N PRO A 164 6.75 -11.36 7.64
CA PRO A 164 5.50 -12.09 7.49
C PRO A 164 4.33 -11.10 7.39
N ALA A 165 3.64 -11.09 6.26
CA ALA A 165 2.66 -10.08 5.88
C ALA A 165 1.29 -10.69 5.55
N ASN A 166 0.21 -9.95 5.74
CA ASN A 166 -1.04 -10.20 5.03
C ASN A 166 -1.01 -9.42 3.71
N ASP A 167 -0.35 -9.97 2.68
CA ASP A 167 0.25 -9.17 1.59
C ASP A 167 -0.75 -8.70 0.52
N HIS A 168 -1.74 -7.90 0.93
CA HIS A 168 -2.75 -7.31 0.06
C HIS A 168 -3.17 -5.90 0.55
N PRO A 169 -3.42 -4.93 -0.35
CA PRO A 169 -3.74 -3.54 0.03
C PRO A 169 -5.00 -3.36 0.89
N THR A 170 -5.86 -4.37 0.99
CA THR A 170 -7.12 -4.32 1.75
C THR A 170 -6.96 -4.46 3.25
N ASP A 171 -5.84 -5.01 3.74
CA ASP A 171 -5.56 -5.19 5.17
C ASP A 171 -4.50 -4.19 5.64
N LYS A 172 -4.90 -2.93 5.80
CA LYS A 172 -4.00 -1.87 6.24
C LYS A 172 -3.79 -1.92 7.74
N ALA A 173 -2.54 -1.73 8.17
CA ALA A 173 -2.17 -1.73 9.57
C ALA A 173 -1.22 -0.56 9.89
N THR A 174 -1.08 -0.24 11.16
CA THR A 174 -0.01 0.64 11.64
C THR A 174 1.30 -0.12 11.78
N PHE A 175 2.44 0.58 11.76
CA PHE A 175 3.75 -0.06 11.81
C PHE A 175 4.69 0.62 12.81
N SER A 176 5.44 -0.18 13.55
CA SER A 176 6.64 0.25 14.26
C SER A 176 7.84 -0.56 13.77
N PHE A 177 8.98 0.11 13.60
CA PHE A 177 10.21 -0.53 13.16
C PHE A 177 11.31 -0.28 14.17
N ARG A 178 12.05 -1.34 14.50
CA ARG A 178 13.29 -1.27 15.26
C ARG A 178 14.37 -1.91 14.41
N ILE A 179 15.21 -1.09 13.77
CA ILE A 179 16.14 -1.56 12.73
C ILE A 179 17.57 -1.38 13.22
N THR A 180 18.27 -2.49 13.41
CA THR A 180 19.66 -2.55 13.88
C THR A 180 20.59 -2.86 12.72
N VAL A 181 21.58 -1.98 12.49
CA VAL A 181 22.55 -2.07 11.40
C VAL A 181 23.98 -1.79 11.90
N PRO A 182 25.02 -2.35 11.28
CA PRO A 182 26.40 -2.03 11.64
C PRO A 182 26.78 -0.60 11.26
N GLU A 183 27.76 -0.02 11.94
CA GLU A 183 28.37 1.22 11.47
C GLU A 183 29.07 1.01 10.10
N PRO A 184 29.05 1.98 9.17
CA PRO A 184 28.51 3.34 9.30
C PRO A 184 27.08 3.51 8.76
N PHE A 185 26.31 2.43 8.58
CA PHE A 185 25.01 2.51 7.91
C PHE A 185 23.96 3.28 8.72
N ILE A 186 23.09 3.98 7.99
CA ILE A 186 21.85 4.58 8.50
C ILE A 186 20.68 3.72 8.04
N ALA A 187 19.69 3.51 8.92
CA ALA A 187 18.43 2.88 8.55
C ALA A 187 17.26 3.88 8.58
N ALA A 188 16.59 4.04 7.44
CA ALA A 188 15.37 4.81 7.29
C ALA A 188 14.16 3.87 7.04
N ALA A 189 13.02 4.22 7.62
CA ALA A 189 11.74 3.52 7.41
C ALA A 189 10.58 4.52 7.34
N ASN A 190 9.34 4.05 7.17
CA ASN A 190 8.14 4.90 7.16
C ASN A 190 7.92 5.62 8.51
N GLY A 191 7.12 6.69 8.51
CA GLY A 191 6.70 7.40 9.72
C GLY A 191 7.71 8.42 10.26
N LEU A 192 7.89 8.48 11.58
CA LEU A 192 8.79 9.41 12.26
C LEU A 192 9.83 8.69 13.12
N LEU A 193 11.08 9.16 13.09
CA LEU A 193 12.16 8.65 13.93
C LEU A 193 11.87 9.05 15.38
N GLN A 194 11.70 8.05 16.24
CA GLN A 194 11.48 8.26 17.67
C GLN A 194 12.80 8.25 18.45
N GLU A 195 13.71 7.34 18.08
CA GLU A 195 14.94 7.10 18.83
C GLU A 195 16.07 6.57 17.94
N THR A 196 17.30 6.95 18.26
CA THR A 196 18.52 6.34 17.74
C THR A 196 19.35 5.85 18.93
N ILE A 197 19.68 4.56 18.93
CA ILE A 197 20.36 3.88 20.04
C ILE A 197 21.72 3.40 19.54
N ASP A 198 22.77 3.95 20.11
CA ASP A 198 24.15 3.48 19.91
C ASP A 198 24.40 2.23 20.78
N ASN A 199 24.69 1.11 20.13
CA ASN A 199 25.03 -0.17 20.77
C ASN A 199 26.54 -0.49 20.68
N GLY A 200 27.38 0.47 20.32
CA GLY A 200 28.82 0.34 20.14
C GLY A 200 29.22 -0.11 18.73
N ALA A 201 28.96 -1.37 18.38
CA ALA A 201 29.30 -1.89 17.04
C ALA A 201 28.17 -1.73 16.02
N THR A 202 26.95 -1.50 16.50
CA THR A 202 25.75 -1.33 15.69
C THR A 202 24.94 -0.15 16.21
N THR A 203 24.08 0.40 15.36
CA THR A 203 23.10 1.42 15.73
C THR A 203 21.69 0.89 15.48
N THR A 204 20.77 1.14 16.41
CA THR A 204 19.34 0.83 16.24
C THR A 204 18.54 2.11 16.00
N PHE A 205 17.75 2.14 14.93
CA PHE A 205 16.82 3.21 14.60
C PHE A 205 15.39 2.76 14.89
N VAL A 206 14.66 3.53 15.70
CA VAL A 206 13.27 3.25 16.07
C VAL A 206 12.34 4.21 15.35
N TRP A 207 11.48 3.67 14.50
CA TRP A 207 10.52 4.41 13.67
C TRP A 207 9.09 4.03 14.05
N GLU A 208 8.20 5.01 13.98
CA GLU A 208 6.76 4.82 14.23
C GLU A 208 5.99 5.41 13.05
N ALA A 209 5.19 4.58 12.37
CA ALA A 209 4.26 4.97 11.30
C ALA A 209 2.82 4.81 11.81
N ARG A 210 2.21 5.94 12.18
CA ARG A 210 0.95 5.95 12.94
C ARG A 210 -0.31 5.83 12.07
N ASP A 211 -0.18 6.14 10.79
CA ASP A 211 -1.27 6.05 9.83
C ASP A 211 -1.33 4.65 9.21
N PRO A 212 -2.52 4.02 9.10
CA PRO A 212 -2.67 2.72 8.47
C PRO A 212 -2.07 2.67 7.07
N MET A 213 -1.32 1.62 6.78
CA MET A 213 -0.51 1.46 5.59
C MET A 213 -0.71 0.06 5.01
N ALA A 214 -0.81 -0.05 3.68
CA ALA A 214 -0.78 -1.33 2.99
C ALA A 214 0.62 -1.98 3.09
N THR A 215 0.69 -3.31 3.11
CA THR A 215 1.95 -4.05 3.30
C THR A 215 3.03 -3.69 2.27
N TYR A 216 2.65 -3.46 1.02
CA TYR A 216 3.59 -3.09 -0.05
C TYR A 216 4.22 -1.69 0.14
N LEU A 217 3.63 -0.84 0.96
CA LEU A 217 4.14 0.51 1.23
C LEU A 217 5.17 0.54 2.35
N ALA A 218 5.22 -0.51 3.18
CA ALA A 218 6.24 -0.67 4.21
C ALA A 218 7.64 -0.64 3.59
N ALA A 219 8.56 0.07 4.21
CA ALA A 219 9.84 0.40 3.64
C ALA A 219 10.97 0.33 4.67
N VAL A 220 12.08 -0.27 4.26
CA VAL A 220 13.36 -0.24 4.97
C VAL A 220 14.46 0.09 3.96
N TYR A 221 15.19 1.16 4.24
CA TYR A 221 16.34 1.60 3.46
C TYR A 221 17.56 1.67 4.36
N ILE A 222 18.59 0.90 4.03
CA ILE A 222 19.84 0.83 4.77
C ILE A 222 20.94 1.29 3.82
N GLY A 223 21.77 2.24 4.23
CA GLY A 223 22.82 2.76 3.36
C GLY A 223 23.65 3.84 4.03
N ASP A 224 24.72 4.26 3.36
CA ASP A 224 25.41 5.51 3.67
C ASP A 224 24.60 6.66 3.06
N PHE A 225 24.04 7.51 3.91
CA PHE A 225 23.15 8.59 3.50
C PHE A 225 23.56 9.93 4.10
N VAL A 226 23.52 10.97 3.27
CA VAL A 226 23.41 12.34 3.73
C VAL A 226 21.94 12.64 3.98
N VAL A 227 21.59 12.89 5.24
CA VAL A 227 20.23 13.25 5.65
C VAL A 227 20.02 14.75 5.45
N GLN A 228 18.99 15.10 4.68
CA GLN A 228 18.56 16.48 4.48
C GLN A 228 17.13 16.63 5.02
N THR A 229 16.90 17.68 5.82
CA THR A 229 15.59 17.96 6.40
C THR A 229 15.05 19.29 5.91
N ALA A 230 13.76 19.35 5.65
CA ALA A 230 13.01 20.56 5.35
C ALA A 230 11.67 20.55 6.09
N THR A 231 10.90 21.63 5.96
CA THR A 231 9.57 21.75 6.55
C THR A 231 8.58 22.13 5.45
N GLY A 232 7.53 21.33 5.33
CA GLY A 232 6.39 21.52 4.45
C GLY A 232 5.33 22.47 5.04
N PRO A 233 4.19 22.59 4.35
CA PRO A 233 3.01 23.28 4.88
C PRO A 233 2.61 22.78 6.27
N ASP A 234 2.07 23.67 7.10
CA ASP A 234 1.60 23.38 8.47
C ASP A 234 2.63 22.72 9.40
N GLY A 235 3.93 22.85 9.10
CA GLY A 235 5.00 22.29 9.91
C GLY A 235 5.33 20.83 9.60
N LEU A 236 4.79 20.27 8.51
CA LEU A 236 5.03 18.90 8.08
C LEU A 236 6.54 18.60 7.94
N PRO A 237 7.10 17.62 8.65
CA PRO A 237 8.49 17.22 8.46
C PRO A 237 8.73 16.66 7.05
N ILE A 238 9.74 17.19 6.35
CA ILE A 238 10.26 16.62 5.10
C ILE A 238 11.65 16.04 5.39
N ARG A 239 11.86 14.74 5.16
CA ARG A 239 13.11 14.03 5.45
C ARG A 239 13.64 13.27 4.24
N ASN A 240 14.77 13.73 3.71
CA ASN A 240 15.37 13.16 2.52
C ASN A 240 16.68 12.44 2.84
N TYR A 241 16.95 11.36 2.12
CA TYR A 241 18.13 10.51 2.27
C TYR A 241 18.82 10.37 0.93
N PHE A 242 20.01 10.93 0.80
CA PHE A 242 20.73 10.99 -0.46
C PHE A 242 22.07 10.27 -0.38
N PRO A 243 22.52 9.59 -1.45
CA PRO A 243 23.87 9.07 -1.48
C PRO A 243 24.88 10.24 -1.41
N PRO A 244 26.00 10.10 -0.66
CA PRO A 244 26.91 11.22 -0.39
C PRO A 244 27.47 11.90 -1.65
N ASP A 245 27.77 11.12 -2.70
CA ASP A 245 28.42 11.61 -3.91
C ASP A 245 27.58 12.62 -4.71
N ASP A 246 26.25 12.58 -4.56
CA ASP A 246 25.28 13.39 -5.33
C ASP A 246 24.31 14.18 -4.44
N ALA A 247 24.54 14.24 -3.12
CA ALA A 247 23.59 14.79 -2.15
C ALA A 247 23.15 16.23 -2.46
N ASP A 248 24.08 17.10 -2.87
CA ASP A 248 23.76 18.49 -3.23
C ASP A 248 22.86 18.60 -4.47
N ARG A 249 23.07 17.71 -5.46
CA ARG A 249 22.24 17.66 -6.67
C ARG A 249 20.82 17.24 -6.31
N PHE A 250 20.68 16.15 -5.58
CA PHE A 250 19.36 15.65 -5.20
C PHE A 250 18.63 16.59 -4.24
N ALA A 251 19.33 17.24 -3.32
CA ALA A 251 18.74 18.26 -2.45
C ALA A 251 18.16 19.44 -3.26
N LYS A 252 18.83 19.84 -4.35
CA LYS A 252 18.32 20.88 -5.25
C LYS A 252 17.10 20.40 -6.04
N GLU A 253 17.10 19.17 -6.54
CA GLU A 253 15.97 18.59 -7.28
C GLU A 253 14.75 18.40 -6.36
N ALA A 254 14.95 17.97 -5.11
CA ALA A 254 13.89 17.75 -4.12
C ALA A 254 13.36 19.03 -3.46
N ALA A 255 14.00 20.19 -3.67
CA ALA A 255 13.62 21.46 -3.02
C ALA A 255 12.19 21.92 -3.34
N VAL A 256 11.62 21.44 -4.46
CA VAL A 256 10.26 21.75 -4.92
C VAL A 256 9.16 21.03 -4.12
N THR A 257 9.51 19.98 -3.38
CA THR A 257 8.56 19.06 -2.70
C THR A 257 7.56 19.79 -1.80
N SER A 258 8.00 20.79 -1.03
CA SER A 258 7.11 21.55 -0.13
C SER A 258 5.99 22.28 -0.91
N ALA A 259 6.33 22.89 -2.04
CA ALA A 259 5.36 23.59 -2.90
C ALA A 259 4.39 22.60 -3.59
N MET A 260 4.87 21.41 -3.97
CA MET A 260 4.00 20.36 -4.51
C MET A 260 3.00 19.85 -3.47
N ILE A 261 3.42 19.68 -2.21
CA ILE A 261 2.52 19.28 -1.12
C ILE A 261 1.40 20.31 -0.94
N GLU A 262 1.73 21.60 -0.90
CA GLU A 262 0.74 22.68 -0.80
C GLU A 262 -0.23 22.65 -1.99
N PHE A 263 0.32 22.57 -3.20
CA PHE A 263 -0.45 22.56 -4.44
C PHE A 263 -1.44 21.40 -4.53
N PHE A 264 -0.99 20.18 -4.19
CA PHE A 264 -1.85 19.00 -4.18
C PHE A 264 -2.84 19.03 -3.02
N ALA A 265 -2.46 19.54 -1.85
CA ALA A 265 -3.36 19.62 -0.71
C ALA A 265 -4.60 20.50 -1.00
N GLU A 266 -4.44 21.61 -1.73
CA GLU A 266 -5.57 22.46 -2.16
C GLU A 266 -6.56 21.72 -3.09
N ARG A 267 -6.06 20.74 -3.86
CA ARG A 267 -6.81 20.08 -4.94
C ARG A 267 -7.39 18.73 -4.54
N PHE A 268 -6.67 17.99 -3.72
CA PHE A 268 -7.01 16.61 -3.33
C PHE A 268 -7.48 16.51 -1.87
N GLY A 269 -7.31 17.59 -1.08
CA GLY A 269 -7.58 17.63 0.35
C GLY A 269 -6.28 17.56 1.15
N ALA A 270 -6.34 17.77 2.46
CA ALA A 270 -5.16 17.84 3.32
C ALA A 270 -4.20 16.65 3.10
N TYR A 271 -2.88 16.90 3.23
CA TYR A 271 -1.88 15.84 3.16
C TYR A 271 -2.17 14.79 4.26
N PRO A 272 -2.25 13.49 3.93
CA PRO A 272 -2.84 12.50 4.84
C PRO A 272 -1.90 11.93 5.90
N PHE A 273 -0.60 12.26 5.89
CA PHE A 273 0.39 11.60 6.74
C PHE A 273 1.25 12.55 7.58
N GLU A 274 1.92 11.98 8.58
CA GLU A 274 2.73 12.70 9.57
C GLU A 274 4.10 13.20 9.08
N ALA A 275 4.59 12.72 7.93
CA ALA A 275 5.83 13.16 7.30
C ALA A 275 5.82 12.85 5.80
N TYR A 276 6.70 13.51 5.05
CA TYR A 276 7.04 13.11 3.69
C TYR A 276 8.56 13.15 3.47
N GLY A 277 9.01 12.63 2.35
CA GLY A 277 10.40 12.73 1.93
C GLY A 277 10.69 11.76 0.81
N ILE A 278 11.92 11.82 0.32
CA ILE A 278 12.43 10.88 -0.69
C ILE A 278 13.74 10.25 -0.22
N VAL A 279 13.94 8.99 -0.56
CA VAL A 279 15.25 8.32 -0.47
C VAL A 279 15.74 8.03 -1.89
N VAL A 280 17.02 8.25 -2.12
CA VAL A 280 17.64 7.95 -3.41
C VAL A 280 18.61 6.79 -3.25
N VAL A 281 18.41 5.75 -4.06
CA VAL A 281 19.19 4.50 -4.01
C VAL A 281 19.76 4.15 -5.37
N ASP A 282 20.87 3.42 -5.36
CA ASP A 282 21.42 2.80 -6.58
C ASP A 282 20.82 1.41 -6.81
N GLY A 283 20.82 0.94 -8.05
CA GLY A 283 20.34 -0.40 -8.43
C GLY A 283 18.81 -0.55 -8.53
N PHE A 284 18.03 0.47 -8.17
CA PHE A 284 16.59 0.49 -8.44
C PHE A 284 16.31 0.95 -9.88
N SER A 285 15.32 0.32 -10.53
CA SER A 285 14.94 0.60 -11.93
C SER A 285 13.67 1.46 -12.05
N GLY A 286 13.41 2.36 -11.11
CA GLY A 286 12.22 3.20 -11.11
C GLY A 286 12.16 4.20 -9.96
N ALA A 287 10.93 4.56 -9.61
CA ALA A 287 10.54 5.20 -8.36
C ALA A 287 9.35 4.40 -7.78
N LEU A 288 9.12 4.48 -6.46
CA LEU A 288 7.98 3.84 -5.79
C LEU A 288 7.52 4.70 -4.62
N GLU A 289 6.21 4.76 -4.42
CA GLU A 289 5.52 5.73 -3.59
C GLU A 289 5.51 5.43 -2.09
N ASN A 290 6.43 4.60 -1.59
CA ASN A 290 6.44 4.10 -0.22
C ASN A 290 5.99 5.18 0.80
N GLN A 291 4.95 4.86 1.58
CA GLN A 291 4.22 5.86 2.36
C GLN A 291 5.16 6.66 3.26
N THR A 292 5.04 8.00 3.23
CA THR A 292 5.91 8.97 3.93
C THR A 292 7.38 9.06 3.47
N LEU A 293 7.88 8.16 2.63
CA LEU A 293 9.28 8.14 2.19
C LEU A 293 9.44 7.41 0.84
N SER A 294 9.14 8.10 -0.26
CA SER A 294 9.21 7.51 -1.61
C SER A 294 10.65 7.20 -2.03
N VAL A 295 10.87 6.05 -2.67
CA VAL A 295 12.20 5.64 -3.15
C VAL A 295 12.40 5.97 -4.60
N PHE A 296 13.59 6.46 -4.93
CA PHE A 296 13.98 6.82 -6.29
C PHE A 296 15.30 6.16 -6.67
N SER A 297 15.37 5.66 -7.89
CA SER A 297 16.64 5.47 -8.58
C SER A 297 17.34 6.81 -8.80
N THR A 298 18.67 6.82 -8.78
CA THR A 298 19.50 8.01 -9.07
C THR A 298 19.16 8.70 -10.40
N SER A 299 18.59 7.97 -11.36
CA SER A 299 18.19 8.45 -12.70
C SER A 299 16.72 8.91 -12.80
N PHE A 300 15.93 8.72 -11.74
CA PHE A 300 14.50 9.04 -11.70
C PHE A 300 14.17 10.28 -10.87
N VAL A 301 15.14 10.86 -10.16
CA VAL A 301 14.94 12.11 -9.42
C VAL A 301 14.78 13.27 -10.39
N ARG A 302 13.53 13.61 -10.70
CA ARG A 302 13.16 14.76 -11.53
C ARG A 302 11.79 15.27 -11.09
N GLU A 303 11.57 16.56 -11.25
CA GLU A 303 10.38 17.28 -10.79
C GLU A 303 9.06 16.54 -11.09
N ALA A 304 8.89 16.10 -12.32
CA ALA A 304 7.74 15.32 -12.78
C ALA A 304 7.49 14.04 -11.96
N VAL A 305 8.52 13.23 -11.74
CA VAL A 305 8.39 11.96 -11.01
C VAL A 305 8.23 12.23 -9.51
N ILE A 306 8.86 13.28 -8.96
CA ILE A 306 8.60 13.70 -7.57
C ILE A 306 7.12 14.05 -7.39
N ALA A 307 6.50 14.74 -8.37
CA ALA A 307 5.08 15.03 -8.35
C ALA A 307 4.22 13.76 -8.41
N HIS A 308 4.59 12.80 -9.27
CA HIS A 308 3.94 11.48 -9.39
C HIS A 308 3.96 10.71 -8.05
N GLU A 309 5.15 10.46 -7.49
CA GLU A 309 5.29 9.70 -6.23
C GLU A 309 4.66 10.41 -5.03
N LEU A 310 4.59 11.75 -5.05
CA LEU A 310 3.91 12.52 -4.02
C LEU A 310 2.39 12.41 -4.16
N ALA A 311 1.84 12.43 -5.38
CA ALA A 311 0.40 12.31 -5.60
C ALA A 311 -0.13 10.96 -5.09
N HIS A 312 0.69 9.91 -5.17
CA HIS A 312 0.36 8.60 -4.61
C HIS A 312 0.10 8.60 -3.10
N GLN A 313 0.62 9.58 -2.35
CA GLN A 313 0.33 9.70 -0.93
C GLN A 313 -1.19 9.85 -0.68
N TRP A 314 -1.93 10.48 -1.60
CA TRP A 314 -3.40 10.50 -1.59
C TRP A 314 -3.99 9.26 -2.28
N PHE A 315 -3.51 8.95 -3.50
CA PHE A 315 -4.11 7.95 -4.39
C PHE A 315 -3.17 6.77 -4.64
N GLY A 316 -3.42 5.67 -3.94
CA GLY A 316 -2.56 4.49 -3.84
C GLY A 316 -2.19 4.20 -2.40
N ASN A 317 -1.82 5.23 -1.64
CA ASN A 317 -1.44 5.08 -0.23
C ASN A 317 -2.59 5.30 0.72
N ASN A 318 -3.13 6.53 0.81
CA ASN A 318 -4.21 6.80 1.75
C ASN A 318 -5.51 6.12 1.29
N VAL A 319 -5.82 6.21 -0.01
CA VAL A 319 -6.86 5.41 -0.67
C VAL A 319 -6.18 4.38 -1.56
N SER A 320 -6.15 3.13 -1.13
CA SER A 320 -5.54 2.02 -1.90
C SER A 320 -6.57 1.33 -2.79
N PRO A 321 -6.16 0.57 -3.82
CA PRO A 321 -7.11 -0.10 -4.69
C PRO A 321 -7.77 -1.28 -3.94
N ALA A 322 -9.07 -1.47 -4.13
CA ALA A 322 -9.81 -2.57 -3.52
C ALA A 322 -9.40 -3.95 -4.09
N THR A 323 -8.98 -3.96 -5.36
CA THR A 323 -8.37 -5.10 -6.05
C THR A 323 -7.27 -4.60 -6.97
N TRP A 324 -6.32 -5.44 -7.36
CA TRP A 324 -5.28 -5.05 -8.30
C TRP A 324 -5.79 -4.76 -9.73
N GLU A 325 -7.03 -5.10 -10.06
CA GLU A 325 -7.67 -4.64 -11.31
C GLU A 325 -7.91 -3.12 -11.31
N ASP A 326 -8.06 -2.52 -10.12
CA ASP A 326 -8.32 -1.10 -9.93
C ASP A 326 -7.04 -0.24 -9.91
N ILE A 327 -5.86 -0.80 -10.24
CA ILE A 327 -4.55 -0.12 -10.15
C ILE A 327 -4.45 1.19 -10.95
N TRP A 328 -5.31 1.39 -11.96
CA TRP A 328 -5.39 2.66 -12.68
C TRP A 328 -5.81 3.83 -11.76
N LEU A 329 -6.50 3.55 -10.65
CA LEU A 329 -6.83 4.55 -9.62
C LEU A 329 -5.59 5.07 -8.89
N ASN A 330 -4.50 4.29 -8.85
CA ASN A 330 -3.22 4.75 -8.35
C ASN A 330 -2.51 5.49 -9.49
N GLU A 331 -2.21 4.75 -10.56
CA GLU A 331 -1.25 5.17 -11.58
C GLU A 331 -1.79 6.26 -12.50
N GLY A 332 -3.08 6.18 -12.83
CA GLY A 332 -3.74 7.21 -13.62
C GLY A 332 -3.86 8.51 -12.86
N PHE A 333 -4.14 8.46 -11.55
CA PHE A 333 -4.22 9.65 -10.69
C PHE A 333 -2.85 10.32 -10.54
N ALA A 334 -1.81 9.55 -10.25
CA ALA A 334 -0.45 10.09 -10.13
C ALA A 334 0.06 10.66 -11.48
N THR A 335 -0.20 9.97 -12.59
CA THR A 335 0.15 10.47 -13.95
C THR A 335 -0.60 11.76 -14.28
N PHE A 336 -1.87 11.87 -13.92
CA PHE A 336 -2.64 13.10 -14.10
C PHE A 336 -2.11 14.24 -13.22
N ALA A 337 -1.72 13.94 -11.98
CA ALA A 337 -1.17 14.90 -11.04
C ALA A 337 0.21 15.43 -11.49
N GLU A 338 1.04 14.61 -12.13
CA GLU A 338 2.28 15.05 -12.79
C GLU A 338 1.99 16.20 -13.77
N ASP A 339 1.07 15.99 -14.71
CA ASP A 339 0.71 17.02 -15.70
C ASP A 339 0.10 18.27 -15.06
N LEU A 340 -0.72 18.09 -14.02
CA LEU A 340 -1.33 19.19 -13.28
C LEU A 340 -0.28 20.06 -12.59
N TRP A 341 0.75 19.44 -12.00
CA TRP A 341 1.89 20.16 -11.41
C TRP A 341 2.73 20.85 -12.49
N LEU A 342 3.09 20.16 -13.57
CA LEU A 342 3.92 20.74 -14.63
C LEU A 342 3.22 21.94 -15.29
N GLU A 343 1.91 21.88 -15.49
CA GLU A 343 1.09 23.02 -15.92
C GLU A 343 1.21 24.21 -14.95
N HIS A 344 1.09 23.96 -13.65
CA HIS A 344 1.23 24.98 -12.61
C HIS A 344 2.62 25.60 -12.56
N ALA A 345 3.66 24.78 -12.70
CA ALA A 345 5.05 25.21 -12.74
C ALA A 345 5.42 25.97 -14.04
N GLY A 346 4.52 26.04 -15.01
CA GLY A 346 4.80 26.63 -16.33
C GLY A 346 5.78 25.81 -17.15
N ASN A 347 5.93 24.53 -16.85
CA ASN A 347 6.78 23.61 -17.59
C ASN A 347 6.03 23.10 -18.82
N PRO A 348 6.54 23.33 -20.05
CA PRO A 348 5.85 22.93 -21.27
C PRO A 348 5.89 21.41 -21.53
N GLN A 349 6.65 20.65 -20.74
CA GLN A 349 6.65 19.19 -20.82
C GLN A 349 5.31 18.66 -20.32
N ARG A 350 4.63 17.87 -21.15
CA ARG A 350 3.50 17.06 -20.74
C ARG A 350 3.88 15.59 -20.79
N HIS A 351 3.50 14.86 -19.76
CA HIS A 351 3.56 13.42 -19.68
C HIS A 351 2.43 12.79 -20.49
N LEU A 352 1.20 13.31 -20.36
CA LEU A 352 0.08 12.74 -21.09
C LEU A 352 0.32 12.93 -22.59
N PRO A 353 0.33 11.83 -23.37
CA PRO A 353 0.62 11.90 -24.80
C PRO A 353 -0.60 12.47 -25.55
N SER A 354 -0.49 12.59 -26.88
CA SER A 354 -1.64 12.97 -27.70
C SER A 354 -2.77 11.96 -27.58
N TYR A 355 -4.01 12.41 -27.78
CA TYR A 355 -5.19 11.53 -27.79
C TYR A 355 -5.05 10.35 -28.76
N ASP A 356 -4.48 10.58 -29.95
CA ASP A 356 -4.24 9.50 -30.92
C ASP A 356 -3.32 8.41 -30.39
N ALA A 357 -2.32 8.75 -29.57
CA ALA A 357 -1.46 7.77 -28.94
C ALA A 357 -2.24 6.96 -27.90
N VAL A 358 -3.05 7.62 -27.07
CA VAL A 358 -3.89 6.97 -26.04
C VAL A 358 -4.94 6.06 -26.64
N ARG A 359 -5.54 6.43 -27.78
CA ARG A 359 -6.59 5.66 -28.45
C ARG A 359 -6.14 4.25 -28.85
N THR A 360 -4.83 4.04 -28.97
CA THR A 360 -4.24 2.74 -29.32
C THR A 360 -3.85 1.89 -28.11
N LEU A 361 -3.97 2.41 -26.90
CA LEU A 361 -3.69 1.69 -25.66
C LEU A 361 -4.89 0.82 -25.25
N PRO A 362 -4.64 -0.39 -24.70
CA PRO A 362 -5.71 -1.28 -24.24
C PRO A 362 -6.52 -0.64 -23.10
N PRO A 363 -7.72 -1.13 -22.76
CA PRO A 363 -8.52 -0.56 -21.68
C PRO A 363 -7.83 -0.71 -20.29
N PRO A 364 -7.72 0.37 -19.48
CA PRO A 364 -6.99 0.33 -18.20
C PRO A 364 -7.78 -0.30 -17.06
N GLY A 365 -9.11 -0.45 -17.18
CA GLY A 365 -9.97 -1.09 -16.17
C GLY A 365 -9.87 -2.62 -16.15
N THR A 366 -9.09 -3.21 -17.07
CA THR A 366 -8.79 -4.65 -17.11
C THR A 366 -7.30 -4.84 -17.47
N PRO A 367 -6.37 -4.50 -16.57
CA PRO A 367 -4.94 -4.42 -16.91
C PRO A 367 -4.30 -5.79 -17.19
N GLY A 368 -4.95 -6.89 -16.79
CA GLY A 368 -4.40 -8.25 -16.86
C GLY A 368 -3.24 -8.45 -15.88
N GLN A 369 -2.51 -9.55 -16.00
CA GLN A 369 -1.45 -9.91 -15.04
C GLN A 369 -0.25 -8.93 -15.02
N ARG A 370 -0.04 -8.16 -16.08
CA ARG A 370 0.95 -7.08 -16.10
C ARG A 370 0.28 -5.78 -15.71
N ILE A 371 0.04 -5.63 -14.40
CA ILE A 371 -0.69 -4.50 -13.83
C ILE A 371 -0.04 -3.15 -14.15
N PHE A 372 1.30 -3.08 -14.15
CA PHE A 372 2.08 -1.91 -14.55
C PHE A 372 2.35 -1.89 -16.07
N ASN A 373 1.29 -1.67 -16.84
CA ASN A 373 1.38 -1.43 -18.29
C ASN A 373 1.07 0.03 -18.61
N SER A 374 1.54 0.55 -19.75
CA SER A 374 1.39 1.96 -20.10
C SER A 374 -0.05 2.48 -20.13
N SER A 375 -1.06 1.60 -20.23
CA SER A 375 -2.45 2.04 -20.24
C SER A 375 -2.90 2.56 -18.88
N VAL A 376 -2.57 1.87 -17.78
CA VAL A 376 -3.03 2.27 -16.44
C VAL A 376 -2.52 3.66 -16.05
N TYR A 377 -1.32 4.03 -16.53
CA TYR A 377 -0.75 5.37 -16.41
C TYR A 377 -1.40 6.35 -17.40
N LEU A 378 -1.21 6.11 -18.72
CA LEU A 378 -1.46 7.13 -19.73
C LEU A 378 -2.93 7.25 -20.08
N ARG A 379 -3.64 6.13 -20.27
CA ARG A 379 -5.09 6.13 -20.52
C ARG A 379 -5.88 6.35 -19.22
N GLY A 380 -5.37 5.85 -18.08
CA GLY A 380 -5.90 6.19 -16.76
C GLY A 380 -5.85 7.69 -16.47
N GLY A 381 -4.69 8.33 -16.65
CA GLY A 381 -4.54 9.77 -16.47
C GLY A 381 -5.36 10.59 -17.46
N TRP A 382 -5.48 10.13 -18.72
CA TRP A 382 -6.38 10.75 -19.68
C TRP A 382 -7.87 10.60 -19.32
N THR A 383 -8.25 9.52 -18.65
CA THR A 383 -9.63 9.36 -18.15
C THR A 383 -9.98 10.49 -17.18
N LEU A 384 -9.05 10.85 -16.28
CA LEU A 384 -9.21 11.97 -15.36
C LEU A 384 -9.18 13.32 -16.07
N GLN A 385 -8.27 13.52 -17.02
CA GLN A 385 -8.24 14.75 -17.82
C GLN A 385 -9.53 14.94 -18.61
N ALA A 386 -10.07 13.88 -19.21
CA ALA A 386 -11.35 13.92 -19.92
C ALA A 386 -12.52 14.17 -18.95
N LEU A 387 -12.48 13.61 -17.74
CA LEU A 387 -13.48 13.88 -16.71
C LEU A 387 -13.44 15.36 -16.29
N ARG A 388 -12.24 15.90 -16.03
CA ARG A 388 -12.03 17.33 -15.71
C ARG A 388 -12.64 18.24 -16.78
N VAL A 389 -12.40 17.94 -18.05
CA VAL A 389 -13.01 18.66 -19.18
C VAL A 389 -14.54 18.54 -19.18
N ARG A 390 -15.06 17.32 -18.94
CA ARG A 390 -16.49 17.02 -19.01
C ARG A 390 -17.32 17.72 -17.94
N VAL A 391 -16.82 17.78 -16.70
CA VAL A 391 -17.55 18.32 -15.54
C VAL A 391 -17.10 19.72 -15.13
N GLY A 392 -15.96 20.19 -15.64
CA GLY A 392 -15.33 21.45 -15.27
C GLY A 392 -14.48 21.37 -14.00
N ASP A 393 -13.50 22.27 -13.87
CA ASP A 393 -12.48 22.25 -12.81
C ASP A 393 -13.05 22.23 -11.40
N ASP A 394 -14.01 23.11 -11.07
CA ASP A 394 -14.55 23.23 -9.72
C ASP A 394 -15.20 21.91 -9.25
N VAL A 395 -16.03 21.33 -10.11
CA VAL A 395 -16.72 20.04 -9.85
C VAL A 395 -15.70 18.90 -9.82
N PHE A 396 -14.72 18.90 -10.72
CA PHE A 396 -13.70 17.86 -10.77
C PHE A 396 -12.86 17.82 -9.48
N PHE A 397 -12.36 18.96 -9.00
CA PHE A 397 -11.61 18.97 -7.75
C PHE A 397 -12.49 18.71 -6.53
N GLU A 398 -13.79 19.03 -6.57
CA GLU A 398 -14.74 18.58 -5.54
C GLU A 398 -14.92 17.06 -5.54
N ILE A 399 -14.95 16.41 -6.72
CA ILE A 399 -14.95 14.95 -6.85
C ILE A 399 -13.70 14.36 -6.20
N LEU A 400 -12.51 14.87 -6.52
CA LEU A 400 -11.25 14.33 -5.99
C LEU A 400 -11.15 14.46 -4.48
N ARG A 401 -11.48 15.63 -3.91
CA ARG A 401 -11.53 15.84 -2.46
C ARG A 401 -12.55 14.92 -1.79
N THR A 402 -13.75 14.83 -2.33
CA THR A 402 -14.81 13.97 -1.78
C THR A 402 -14.41 12.49 -1.83
N TYR A 403 -13.77 12.06 -2.92
CA TYR A 403 -13.30 10.69 -3.08
C TYR A 403 -12.22 10.36 -2.04
N HIS A 404 -11.19 11.20 -1.94
CA HIS A 404 -10.14 11.04 -0.92
C HIS A 404 -10.73 11.03 0.49
N GLU A 405 -11.52 12.03 0.89
CA GLU A 405 -12.11 12.12 2.23
C GLU A 405 -13.01 10.94 2.58
N ARG A 406 -13.76 10.40 1.61
CA ARG A 406 -14.70 9.29 1.83
C ARG A 406 -14.00 7.96 2.09
N PHE A 407 -12.87 7.73 1.43
CA PHE A 407 -12.15 6.45 1.47
C PHE A 407 -10.81 6.55 2.21
N ALA A 408 -10.57 7.66 2.89
CA ALA A 408 -9.32 7.94 3.59
C ALA A 408 -8.94 6.82 4.56
N GLY A 409 -7.69 6.36 4.48
CA GLY A 409 -7.16 5.27 5.30
C GLY A 409 -7.68 3.87 4.92
N GLY A 410 -8.45 3.74 3.83
CA GLY A 410 -9.07 2.48 3.41
C GLY A 410 -8.76 2.13 1.96
N VAL A 411 -9.71 1.43 1.34
CA VAL A 411 -9.65 1.03 -0.07
C VAL A 411 -10.86 1.53 -0.85
N ALA A 412 -10.70 1.66 -2.16
CA ALA A 412 -11.79 2.00 -3.07
C ALA A 412 -11.66 1.24 -4.40
N SER A 413 -12.83 0.89 -4.97
CA SER A 413 -12.92 0.29 -6.30
C SER A 413 -13.18 1.35 -7.38
N THR A 414 -13.04 0.96 -8.64
CA THR A 414 -13.46 1.80 -9.78
C THR A 414 -14.93 2.22 -9.65
N ALA A 415 -15.80 1.30 -9.21
CA ALA A 415 -17.22 1.59 -9.03
C ALA A 415 -17.47 2.66 -7.96
N ASP A 416 -16.66 2.67 -6.89
CA ASP A 416 -16.74 3.68 -5.82
C ASP A 416 -16.36 5.08 -6.33
N PHE A 417 -15.27 5.19 -7.10
CA PHE A 417 -14.88 6.45 -7.71
C PHE A 417 -15.96 6.97 -8.66
N ILE A 418 -16.51 6.10 -9.53
CA ILE A 418 -17.61 6.45 -10.44
C ILE A 418 -18.83 6.96 -9.64
N ALA A 419 -19.19 6.29 -8.55
CA ALA A 419 -20.32 6.70 -7.72
C ALA A 419 -20.10 8.07 -7.06
N VAL A 420 -18.88 8.39 -6.63
CA VAL A 420 -18.55 9.75 -6.15
C VAL A 420 -18.67 10.77 -7.28
N ALA A 421 -18.11 10.46 -8.46
CA ALA A 421 -18.14 11.35 -9.61
C ALA A 421 -19.57 11.67 -10.05
N GLU A 422 -20.46 10.67 -10.15
CA GLU A 422 -21.88 10.87 -10.48
C GLU A 422 -22.63 11.66 -9.39
N ALA A 423 -22.35 11.37 -8.11
CA ALA A 423 -23.02 12.05 -7.00
C ALA A 423 -22.70 13.55 -6.93
N ILE A 424 -21.45 13.93 -7.17
CA ILE A 424 -20.99 15.33 -7.10
C ILE A 424 -21.31 16.09 -8.39
N SER A 425 -21.10 15.48 -9.56
CA SER A 425 -21.40 16.13 -10.84
C SER A 425 -22.90 16.24 -11.14
N GLY A 426 -23.72 15.35 -10.57
CA GLY A 426 -25.14 15.21 -10.92
C GLY A 426 -25.37 14.61 -12.31
N GLU A 427 -24.33 14.10 -12.98
CA GLU A 427 -24.41 13.50 -14.30
C GLU A 427 -24.43 11.97 -14.24
N ASN A 428 -25.03 11.33 -15.25
CA ASN A 428 -24.83 9.91 -15.48
C ASN A 428 -23.54 9.71 -16.28
N LEU A 429 -22.50 9.20 -15.63
CA LEU A 429 -21.16 9.02 -16.19
C LEU A 429 -20.87 7.58 -16.58
N ARG A 430 -21.84 6.67 -16.44
CA ARG A 430 -21.69 5.25 -16.81
C ARG A 430 -21.11 5.04 -18.21
N ALA A 431 -21.67 5.69 -19.24
CA ALA A 431 -21.19 5.55 -20.62
C ALA A 431 -19.80 6.16 -20.81
N PHE A 432 -19.49 7.25 -20.08
CA PHE A 432 -18.18 7.89 -20.11
C PHE A 432 -17.11 6.94 -19.58
N PHE A 433 -17.29 6.38 -18.38
CA PHE A 433 -16.32 5.46 -17.79
C PHE A 433 -16.25 4.13 -18.52
N GLN A 434 -17.37 3.64 -19.08
CA GLN A 434 -17.35 2.47 -19.96
C GLN A 434 -16.38 2.66 -21.13
N GLY A 435 -16.52 3.77 -21.86
CA GLY A 435 -15.66 4.06 -23.01
C GLY A 435 -14.19 4.24 -22.61
N TRP A 436 -13.92 4.96 -21.53
CA TRP A 436 -12.54 5.23 -21.11
C TRP A 436 -11.82 4.02 -20.51
N LEU A 437 -12.51 3.22 -19.69
CA LEU A 437 -11.87 2.18 -18.89
C LEU A 437 -11.99 0.77 -19.48
N TYR A 438 -13.00 0.49 -20.30
CA TYR A 438 -13.35 -0.88 -20.67
C TYR A 438 -13.52 -1.13 -22.18
N ASP A 439 -13.89 -0.11 -22.97
CA ASP A 439 -14.01 -0.27 -24.43
C ASP A 439 -12.65 -0.18 -25.13
N ASP A 440 -12.48 -0.85 -26.27
CA ASP A 440 -11.20 -0.88 -26.99
C ASP A 440 -10.70 0.53 -27.36
N GLU A 441 -11.60 1.43 -27.77
CA GLU A 441 -11.28 2.82 -28.09
C GLU A 441 -11.97 3.79 -27.10
N PRO A 442 -11.24 4.75 -26.51
CA PRO A 442 -11.84 5.79 -25.68
C PRO A 442 -12.73 6.72 -26.51
N PRO A 443 -13.74 7.37 -25.89
CA PRO A 443 -14.60 8.31 -26.57
C PRO A 443 -13.83 9.60 -26.91
N PRO A 444 -14.21 10.31 -28.00
CA PRO A 444 -13.61 11.60 -28.33
C PRO A 444 -13.86 12.63 -27.22
N VAL A 445 -13.03 13.68 -27.19
CA VAL A 445 -13.15 14.83 -26.27
C VAL A 445 -13.34 16.11 -27.10
N PRO A 446 -14.56 16.40 -27.58
CA PRO A 446 -14.82 17.49 -28.52
C PRO A 446 -14.42 18.87 -28.02
N GLU A 447 -14.48 19.10 -26.70
CA GLU A 447 -14.14 20.35 -26.04
C GLU A 447 -12.65 20.71 -26.18
N LEU A 448 -11.80 19.70 -26.40
CA LEU A 448 -10.38 19.87 -26.71
C LEU A 448 -10.11 19.90 -28.22
N GLY A 449 -11.14 19.85 -29.06
CA GLY A 449 -11.01 19.70 -30.51
C GLY A 449 -10.48 18.33 -30.94
N LEU A 450 -10.67 17.29 -30.11
CA LEU A 450 -10.15 15.95 -30.34
C LEU A 450 -11.30 15.01 -30.74
N GLY A 451 -11.28 14.48 -31.97
CA GLY A 451 -12.28 13.56 -32.49
C GLY A 451 -11.97 13.05 -33.90
N LEU A 452 -12.70 12.03 -34.37
CA LEU A 452 -12.58 11.51 -35.73
C LEU A 452 -13.09 12.57 -36.73
N GLU A 453 -12.19 13.08 -37.58
CA GLU A 453 -12.57 13.66 -38.88
C GLU A 453 -13.08 12.58 -39.85
#